data_AF-A0A3M1I6N3-F1
#
_entry.id   AF-A0A3M1I6N3-F1
#
_cell.length_a   1.000
_cell.length_b   1.000
_cell.length_c   1.000
_cell.angle_alpha   90.00
_cell.angle_beta   90.00
_cell.angle_gamma   90.00
#
_symmetry.space_group_name_H-M   'P 1'
#
loop_
_entity.id
_entity.type
_entity.pdbx_description
1 polymer ?
#
loop_
_entity_poly.entity_id
_entity_poly.type
_entity_poly.pdbx_seq_one_letter_code
_entity_poly.pdbx_strand_id
1 'polypeptide(L)'
;MKQIIQIEVDPNLNTNETDERTFLAIEKPITIRKMLYIDDNGQKQEVFVAGMENNQPVDAKLVCIEDSGDGEAYLIYGGNQGIRFAKGDSQNNPTFSLNIFSLGDKNQWGVPYLVYPKALYKTAIQPYL
;
A
#
# COMPACT_ATOMS: atom_id res chain seq x y z
N MET A 1 5.28 19.73 -7.11
CA MET A 1 3.92 20.25 -7.32
C MET A 1 3.04 19.54 -6.32
N LYS A 2 2.29 20.28 -5.49
CA LYS A 2 1.38 19.65 -4.53
C LYS A 2 0.13 19.15 -5.27
N GLN A 3 -0.40 18.01 -4.89
CA GLN A 3 -1.63 17.45 -5.46
C GLN A 3 -2.50 16.87 -4.34
N ILE A 4 -3.82 16.89 -4.54
CA ILE A 4 -4.76 16.25 -3.64
C ILE A 4 -4.95 14.79 -4.06
N ILE A 5 -4.91 13.88 -3.10
CA ILE A 5 -5.23 12.47 -3.28
C ILE A 5 -6.45 12.16 -2.42
N GLN A 6 -7.51 11.72 -3.05
CA GLN A 6 -8.72 11.26 -2.37
C GLN A 6 -8.71 9.73 -2.33
N ILE A 7 -8.93 9.19 -1.14
CA ILE A 7 -9.16 7.78 -0.91
C ILE A 7 -10.64 7.63 -0.57
N GLU A 8 -11.33 6.85 -1.39
CA GLU A 8 -12.73 6.49 -1.22
C GLU A 8 -12.81 4.98 -1.42
N VAL A 9 -12.87 4.24 -0.32
CA VAL A 9 -12.95 2.78 -0.33
C VAL A 9 -14.16 2.34 0.48
N ASP A 10 -15.12 1.74 -0.21
CA ASP A 10 -16.26 1.04 0.40
C ASP A 10 -15.91 -0.42 0.71
N PRO A 11 -16.67 -1.10 1.61
CA PRO A 11 -16.48 -2.51 1.89
C PRO A 11 -16.61 -3.35 0.61
N ASN A 12 -15.65 -4.23 0.38
CA ASN A 12 -15.55 -5.02 -0.84
C ASN A 12 -14.87 -6.37 -0.55
N LEU A 13 -14.50 -7.13 -1.60
CA LEU A 13 -13.88 -8.44 -1.43
C LEU A 13 -12.40 -8.37 -0.96
N ASN A 14 -11.74 -7.23 -1.13
CA ASN A 14 -10.36 -7.02 -0.71
C ASN A 14 -10.26 -6.61 0.77
N THR A 15 -11.13 -5.71 1.23
CA THR A 15 -11.18 -5.22 2.61
C THR A 15 -12.64 -4.98 3.03
N ASN A 16 -12.95 -5.22 4.31
CA ASN A 16 -14.26 -4.94 4.91
C ASN A 16 -14.36 -3.53 5.53
N GLU A 17 -13.29 -2.75 5.44
CA GLU A 17 -13.22 -1.40 5.99
C GLU A 17 -13.86 -0.37 5.04
N THR A 18 -14.32 0.73 5.62
CA THR A 18 -14.74 1.94 4.88
C THR A 18 -13.80 3.06 5.27
N ASP A 19 -13.22 3.75 4.30
CA ASP A 19 -12.46 4.98 4.58
C ASP A 19 -12.65 6.00 3.45
N GLU A 20 -12.90 7.24 3.87
CA GLU A 20 -13.03 8.42 3.01
C GLU A 20 -12.07 9.49 3.57
N ARG A 21 -10.92 9.66 2.91
CA ARG A 21 -9.88 10.60 3.34
C ARG A 21 -9.25 11.34 2.19
N THR A 22 -8.78 12.54 2.51
CA THR A 22 -8.07 13.41 1.58
C THR A 22 -6.67 13.69 2.11
N PHE A 23 -5.66 13.47 1.28
CA PHE A 23 -4.25 13.70 1.58
C PHE A 23 -3.67 14.76 0.65
N LEU A 24 -2.79 15.61 1.19
CA LEU A 24 -2.01 16.58 0.41
C LEU A 24 -0.66 15.96 0.06
N ALA A 25 -0.54 15.40 -1.13
CA ALA A 25 0.74 14.92 -1.65
C ALA A 25 1.64 16.10 -2.02
N ILE A 26 2.89 16.05 -1.55
CA ILE A 26 3.90 17.08 -1.80
C ILE A 26 4.93 16.66 -2.85
N GLU A 27 4.91 15.38 -3.24
CA GLU A 27 5.73 14.79 -4.29
C GLU A 27 4.88 14.09 -5.36
N LYS A 28 5.52 13.67 -6.45
CA LYS A 28 4.86 12.85 -7.49
C LYS A 28 4.78 11.39 -7.02
N PRO A 29 3.64 10.70 -7.14
CA PRO A 29 3.54 9.29 -6.81
C PRO A 29 4.43 8.42 -7.69
N ILE A 30 4.99 7.37 -7.10
CA ILE A 30 5.75 6.33 -7.79
C ILE A 30 5.03 4.98 -7.66
N THR A 31 5.17 4.11 -8.66
CA THR A 31 4.71 2.71 -8.54
C THR A 31 5.63 1.96 -7.57
N ILE A 32 5.05 1.17 -6.68
CA ILE A 32 5.78 0.21 -5.84
C ILE A 32 5.23 -1.20 -6.03
N ARG A 33 6.10 -2.19 -5.83
CA ARG A 33 5.81 -3.61 -6.02
C ARG A 33 6.12 -4.46 -4.78
N LYS A 34 7.03 -3.95 -3.95
CA LYS A 34 7.46 -4.54 -2.70
C LYS A 34 7.63 -3.46 -1.64
N MET A 35 7.50 -3.86 -0.39
CA MET A 35 7.80 -3.04 0.78
C MET A 35 8.09 -3.93 1.99
N LEU A 36 8.71 -3.35 3.01
CA LEU A 36 8.83 -3.94 4.33
C LEU A 36 7.64 -3.48 5.18
N TYR A 37 6.62 -4.32 5.24
CA TYR A 37 5.44 -4.10 6.08
C TYR A 37 5.81 -4.23 7.55
N ILE A 38 5.34 -3.28 8.36
CA ILE A 38 5.44 -3.30 9.82
C ILE A 38 4.05 -3.60 10.36
N ASP A 39 3.88 -4.71 11.06
CA ASP A 39 2.62 -5.09 11.70
C ASP A 39 2.36 -4.33 13.01
N ASP A 40 1.19 -4.54 13.61
CA ASP A 40 0.78 -3.88 14.86
C ASP A 40 1.69 -4.26 16.06
N ASN A 41 2.47 -5.34 15.95
CA ASN A 41 3.46 -5.74 16.95
C ASN A 41 4.85 -5.17 16.67
N GLY A 42 5.00 -4.33 15.64
CA GLY A 42 6.27 -3.79 15.19
C GLY A 42 7.16 -4.79 14.43
N GLN A 43 6.65 -5.98 14.09
CA GLN A 43 7.40 -6.96 13.32
C GLN A 43 7.47 -6.56 11.85
N LYS A 44 8.66 -6.74 11.28
CA LYS A 44 8.98 -6.39 9.91
C LYS A 44 8.90 -7.62 9.02
N GLN A 45 8.13 -7.55 7.95
CA GLN A 45 8.05 -8.60 6.93
C GLN A 45 8.10 -8.01 5.52
N GLU A 46 8.86 -8.64 4.62
CA GLU A 46 8.83 -8.26 3.21
C GLU A 46 7.53 -8.78 2.58
N VAL A 47 6.83 -7.89 1.88
CA VAL A 47 5.58 -8.20 1.20
C VAL A 47 5.63 -7.65 -0.22
N PHE A 48 4.96 -8.35 -1.13
CA PHE A 48 4.51 -7.75 -2.38
C PHE A 48 3.27 -6.90 -2.12
N VAL A 49 3.10 -5.85 -2.89
CA VAL A 49 1.96 -4.93 -2.77
C VAL A 49 1.38 -4.60 -4.15
N ALA A 50 0.05 -4.60 -4.23
CA ALA A 50 -0.72 -4.15 -5.39
C ALA A 50 -1.90 -3.29 -4.93
N GLY A 51 -2.38 -2.41 -5.80
CA GLY A 51 -3.71 -1.82 -5.65
C GLY A 51 -4.78 -2.81 -6.12
N MET A 52 -6.02 -2.61 -5.70
CA MET A 52 -7.17 -3.36 -6.19
C MET A 52 -8.17 -2.40 -6.84
N GLU A 53 -8.61 -2.74 -8.04
CA GLU A 53 -9.65 -2.02 -8.78
C GLU A 53 -10.59 -3.02 -9.45
N ASN A 54 -11.89 -2.92 -9.18
CA ASN A 54 -12.91 -3.80 -9.80
C ASN A 54 -12.58 -5.30 -9.72
N ASN A 55 -12.10 -5.75 -8.56
CA ASN A 55 -11.64 -7.10 -8.23
C ASN A 55 -10.40 -7.56 -9.01
N GLN A 56 -9.67 -6.64 -9.63
CA GLN A 56 -8.43 -6.90 -10.36
C GLN A 56 -7.25 -6.17 -9.71
N PRO A 57 -6.06 -6.80 -9.68
CA PRO A 57 -4.86 -6.17 -9.17
C PRO A 57 -4.34 -5.12 -10.17
N VAL A 58 -3.96 -3.96 -9.64
CA VAL A 58 -3.35 -2.84 -10.36
C VAL A 58 -2.07 -2.38 -9.64
N ASP A 59 -1.30 -1.50 -10.25
CA ASP A 59 -0.11 -0.92 -9.61
C ASP A 59 -0.47 -0.18 -8.30
N ALA A 60 0.20 -0.56 -7.20
CA ALA A 60 0.19 0.25 -5.98
C ALA A 60 1.05 1.51 -6.17
N LYS A 61 0.66 2.59 -5.51
CA LYS A 61 1.32 3.89 -5.54
C LYS A 61 1.84 4.26 -4.16
N LEU A 62 3.00 4.89 -4.14
CA LEU A 62 3.62 5.50 -2.97
C LEU A 62 3.83 6.99 -3.23
N VAL A 63 3.54 7.83 -2.23
CA VAL A 63 3.77 9.26 -2.33
C VAL A 63 4.00 9.89 -0.97
N CYS A 64 4.87 10.90 -0.92
CA CYS A 64 5.07 11.73 0.26
C CYS A 64 3.89 12.71 0.42
N ILE A 65 3.31 12.76 1.62
CA ILE A 65 2.17 13.59 1.99
C ILE A 65 2.52 14.49 3.18
N GLU A 66 1.85 15.64 3.28
CA GLU A 66 1.78 16.42 4.53
C GLU A 66 0.67 15.84 5.41
N ASP A 67 1.02 15.49 6.64
CA ASP A 67 0.06 15.12 7.69
C ASP A 67 -0.05 16.29 8.68
N SER A 68 -1.28 16.72 8.93
CA SER A 68 -1.59 17.94 9.69
C SER A 68 -1.28 17.77 11.18
N GLY A 69 -0.02 17.94 11.55
CA GLY A 69 0.47 17.93 12.93
C GLY A 69 1.76 17.14 13.12
N ASP A 70 1.92 16.03 12.40
CA ASP A 70 3.03 15.09 12.56
C ASP A 70 4.14 15.23 11.50
N GLY A 71 3.99 16.18 10.57
CA GLY A 71 4.97 16.48 9.55
C GLY A 71 4.75 15.67 8.28
N GLU A 72 5.83 15.20 7.66
CA GLU A 72 5.75 14.45 6.41
C GLU A 72 5.56 12.94 6.68
N ALA A 73 4.71 12.31 5.88
CA ALA A 73 4.46 10.88 5.91
C ALA A 73 4.45 10.29 4.49
N TYR A 74 4.46 8.98 4.38
CA TYR A 74 4.29 8.29 3.11
C TYR A 74 2.94 7.57 3.08
N LEU A 75 2.14 7.91 2.06
CA LEU A 75 0.90 7.24 1.74
C LEU A 75 1.17 6.14 0.71
N ILE A 76 0.69 4.94 0.99
CA ILE A 76 0.57 3.84 0.03
C ILE A 76 -0.91 3.65 -0.28
N TYR A 77 -1.26 3.68 -1.56
CA TYR A 77 -2.64 3.57 -2.02
C TYR A 77 -2.73 2.82 -3.35
N GLY A 78 -3.95 2.45 -3.72
CA GLY A 78 -4.25 1.64 -4.90
C GLY A 78 -5.47 2.15 -5.65
N GLY A 79 -6.14 1.25 -6.37
CA GLY A 79 -7.42 1.54 -7.01
C GLY A 79 -8.56 1.74 -6.01
N ASN A 80 -9.79 1.74 -6.51
CA ASN A 80 -11.01 2.02 -5.73
C ASN A 80 -11.37 0.96 -4.67
N GLN A 81 -10.61 -0.13 -4.55
CA GLN A 81 -10.82 -1.19 -3.56
C GLN A 81 -9.63 -1.34 -2.58
N GLY A 82 -8.78 -0.31 -2.52
CA GLY A 82 -7.64 -0.22 -1.61
C GLY A 82 -6.41 -0.95 -2.13
N ILE A 83 -5.59 -1.46 -1.20
CA ILE A 83 -4.35 -2.18 -1.48
C ILE A 83 -4.41 -3.60 -0.93
N ARG A 84 -3.67 -4.51 -1.56
CA ARG A 84 -3.54 -5.91 -1.16
C ARG A 84 -2.08 -6.26 -1.02
N PHE A 85 -1.78 -7.06 0.01
CA PHE A 85 -0.45 -7.57 0.28
C PHE A 85 -0.38 -9.07 0.06
N ALA A 86 0.78 -9.54 -0.36
CA ALA A 86 1.12 -10.96 -0.38
C ALA A 86 2.47 -11.15 0.31
N LYS A 87 2.58 -12.13 1.21
CA LYS A 87 3.86 -12.43 1.87
C LYS A 87 4.93 -12.73 0.82
N GLY A 88 6.09 -12.08 0.93
CA GLY A 88 7.26 -12.45 0.13
C GLY A 88 7.85 -13.73 0.69
N ASP A 89 7.80 -14.84 -0.05
CA ASP A 89 8.49 -16.05 0.37
C ASP A 89 10.00 -15.89 0.12
N SER A 90 10.80 -15.90 1.19
CA SER A 90 12.26 -15.78 1.09
C SER A 90 12.91 -17.02 0.47
N GLN A 91 12.19 -18.15 0.39
CA GLN A 91 12.70 -19.41 -0.14
C GLN A 91 12.28 -19.71 -1.58
N ASN A 92 11.22 -19.07 -2.10
CA ASN A 92 10.68 -19.35 -3.44
C ASN A 92 10.49 -18.08 -4.25
N ASN A 93 11.53 -17.24 -4.31
CA ASN A 93 11.69 -16.00 -5.09
C ASN A 93 10.64 -15.77 -6.21
N PRO A 94 9.40 -15.33 -5.90
CA PRO A 94 8.42 -15.08 -6.95
C PRO A 94 8.83 -13.78 -7.61
N THR A 95 8.99 -13.79 -8.93
CA THR A 95 9.06 -12.52 -9.66
C THR A 95 7.72 -11.82 -9.43
N PHE A 96 7.74 -10.55 -8.99
CA PHE A 96 6.51 -9.78 -8.82
C PHE A 96 5.71 -9.84 -10.12
N SER A 97 4.44 -10.14 -10.01
CA SER A 97 3.48 -10.01 -11.09
C SER A 97 2.09 -9.82 -10.49
N LEU A 98 1.25 -8.99 -11.12
CA LEU A 98 -0.07 -8.67 -10.58
C LEU A 98 -0.96 -9.91 -10.42
N ASN A 99 -0.77 -10.93 -11.27
CA ASN A 99 -1.49 -12.20 -11.21
C ASN A 99 -1.17 -13.09 -9.99
N ILE A 100 -0.21 -12.72 -9.13
CA ILE A 100 -0.03 -13.41 -7.83
C ILE A 100 -1.14 -13.03 -6.83
N PHE A 101 -1.80 -11.89 -7.03
CA PHE A 101 -2.83 -11.40 -6.11
C PHE A 101 -4.17 -12.09 -6.37
N SER A 102 -4.75 -12.64 -5.31
CA SER A 102 -6.04 -13.32 -5.36
C SER A 102 -6.85 -13.02 -4.09
N LEU A 103 -8.12 -12.69 -4.28
CA LEU A 103 -9.05 -12.35 -3.19
C LEU A 103 -9.29 -13.53 -2.22
N GLY A 104 -9.12 -14.77 -2.69
CA GLY A 104 -9.33 -15.99 -1.89
C GLY A 104 -8.07 -16.54 -1.18
N ASP A 105 -6.90 -15.96 -1.42
CA ASP A 105 -5.65 -16.43 -0.79
C ASP A 105 -5.56 -15.96 0.66
N LYS A 106 -5.45 -16.91 1.60
CA LYS A 106 -5.37 -16.67 3.04
C LYS A 106 -4.03 -16.09 3.50
N ASN A 107 -3.00 -16.14 2.65
CA ASN A 107 -1.71 -15.50 2.92
C ASN A 107 -1.65 -14.06 2.39
N GLN A 108 -2.79 -13.55 1.91
CA GLN A 108 -2.96 -12.20 1.42
C GLN A 108 -4.03 -11.49 2.24
N TRP A 109 -3.86 -10.19 2.40
CA TRP A 109 -4.82 -9.35 3.11
C TRP A 109 -4.92 -8.00 2.42
N GLY A 110 -6.06 -7.34 2.58
CA GLY A 110 -6.30 -6.02 2.02
C GLY A 110 -6.61 -4.99 3.09
N VAL A 111 -6.24 -3.75 2.81
CA VAL A 111 -6.56 -2.57 3.60
C VAL A 111 -6.92 -1.42 2.65
N PRO A 112 -7.65 -0.39 3.10
CA PRO A 112 -7.97 0.77 2.26
C PRO A 112 -6.71 1.49 1.75
N TYR A 113 -5.75 1.76 2.64
CA TYR A 113 -4.45 2.39 2.35
C TYR A 113 -3.51 2.14 3.54
N LEU A 114 -2.24 2.55 3.42
CA LEU A 114 -1.32 2.63 4.55
C LEU A 114 -0.65 4.00 4.63
N VAL A 115 -0.44 4.48 5.85
CA VAL A 115 0.38 5.66 6.12
C VAL A 115 1.55 5.26 7.02
N TYR A 116 2.76 5.57 6.59
CA TYR A 116 3.95 5.44 7.43
C TYR A 116 4.54 6.81 7.73
N PRO A 117 4.85 7.12 9.01
CA PRO A 117 5.64 8.28 9.36
C PRO A 117 6.97 8.28 8.59
N LYS A 118 7.43 9.44 8.10
CA LYS A 118 8.68 9.53 7.33
C LYS A 118 9.91 9.01 8.09
N ALA A 119 9.88 9.07 9.43
CA ALA A 119 10.92 8.48 10.28
C ALA A 119 11.09 6.96 10.07
N LEU A 120 10.03 6.25 9.72
CA LEU A 120 10.05 4.80 9.49
C LEU A 120 10.34 4.41 8.04
N TYR A 121 10.25 5.36 7.10
CA TYR A 121 10.36 5.12 5.65
C TYR A 121 11.62 4.38 5.22
N LYS A 122 12.81 4.84 5.67
CA LYS A 122 14.09 4.20 5.31
C LYS A 122 14.20 2.74 5.77
N THR A 123 13.39 2.36 6.76
CA THR A 123 13.27 0.99 7.26
C THR A 123 12.13 0.23 6.63
N ALA A 124 11.07 0.88 6.15
CA ALA A 124 9.81 0.24 5.75
C ALA A 124 9.63 0.09 4.23
N ILE A 125 10.29 0.89 3.39
CA ILE A 125 10.00 0.88 1.94
C ILE A 125 11.29 1.06 1.15
N GLN A 126 11.74 -0.01 0.48
CA GLN A 126 12.65 0.12 -0.65
C GLN A 126 11.82 0.02 -1.93
N PRO A 127 11.64 1.12 -2.66
CA PRO A 127 11.06 1.03 -4.00
C PRO A 127 12.04 0.27 -4.88
N TYR A 128 11.75 -1.01 -5.13
CA TYR A 128 12.40 -1.78 -6.18
C TYR A 128 11.81 -1.30 -7.51
N LEU A 129 12.51 -0.34 -8.14
CA LEU A 129 12.30 0.03 -9.53
C LEU A 129 12.77 -1.09 -10.45
#